data_AF-A0A0F8X322-F1
#
_entry.id   AF-A0A0F8X322-F1
#
_cell.length_a   1.000
_cell.length_b   1.000
_cell.length_c   1.000
_cell.angle_alpha   90.00
_cell.angle_beta   90.00
_cell.angle_gamma   90.00
#
_symmetry.space_group_name_H-M   'P 1'
#
loop_
_entity.id
_entity.type
_entity.pdbx_description
1 polymer ?
#
loop_
_entity_poly.entity_id
_entity_poly.type
_entity_poly.pdbx_seq_one_letter_code
_entity_poly.pdbx_strand_id
1 'polypeptide(L)'
;TPYLGPAPRLGSFSGKWKSMLQLDGTPLEMSWKWNTSDGEPDVRIGLEPISPMAGTSCDPLNHSTTREILHGLVSVVPGVNLGWTHHFLATLFDHDYAKYTAEADAGAQIGTSLIFSLEFLRNSTGLKTYIQPRRLNQHGFLEVPHWEASFQDLHPDAPARAAVHDFLATSPEGRLMNPFCLSVDNGDPANARLKWYFNNPHTSFSAIREIMTLGGRIPTDDTRAQQFNELFDLLKTLTDQPPTFPSDSEFPYVAQNGDSGAASFAEVPEMLKGCVYFFDISPGKPLPAIKFYFPVRNHCRNDLVVTQNFTRWLDSRGRGQYGAAFLRALEAVADYRRLDEGIGLQSFVSCQFKSSGNLELTSYLNPEAFHSARSGPRRATRRRGD
;
A
#
# COMPACT_ATOMS: atom_id res chain seq x y z
N THR A 1 1.91 -9.53 -20.28
CA THR A 1 3.19 -8.90 -19.90
C THR A 1 4.15 -9.99 -19.49
N PRO A 2 5.42 -10.00 -19.93
CA PRO A 2 6.33 -11.13 -19.72
C PRO A 2 6.83 -11.29 -18.28
N TYR A 3 6.62 -10.28 -17.43
CA TYR A 3 7.20 -10.21 -16.08
C TYR A 3 6.22 -10.44 -14.93
N LEU A 4 4.95 -10.78 -15.17
CA LEU A 4 3.96 -11.01 -14.10
C LEU A 4 3.86 -12.47 -13.65
N GLY A 5 4.86 -13.28 -13.99
CA GLY A 5 4.84 -14.72 -13.73
C GLY A 5 3.78 -15.47 -14.53
N PRO A 6 3.48 -16.73 -14.13
CA PRO A 6 2.49 -17.56 -14.79
C PRO A 6 1.09 -16.96 -14.71
N ALA A 7 0.36 -17.01 -15.84
CA ALA A 7 -1.06 -16.66 -15.83
C ALA A 7 -1.86 -17.58 -14.89
N PRO A 8 -2.90 -17.06 -14.20
CA PRO A 8 -3.79 -17.86 -13.38
C PRO A 8 -4.36 -19.05 -14.15
N ARG A 9 -4.38 -20.25 -13.54
CA ARG A 9 -4.96 -21.48 -14.10
C ARG A 9 -5.99 -22.06 -13.14
N LEU A 10 -6.96 -22.79 -13.71
CA LEU A 10 -8.03 -23.43 -12.95
C LEU A 10 -7.46 -24.46 -11.96
N GLY A 11 -7.76 -24.30 -10.67
CA GLY A 11 -7.51 -25.33 -9.66
C GLY A 11 -6.14 -25.30 -8.94
N SER A 12 -5.19 -24.43 -9.28
CA SER A 12 -4.05 -24.14 -8.39
C SER A 12 -3.27 -22.88 -8.77
N PHE A 13 -2.65 -22.26 -7.75
CA PHE A 13 -1.48 -21.44 -7.97
C PHE A 13 -0.36 -22.34 -8.49
N SER A 14 0.08 -22.11 -9.74
CA SER A 14 1.11 -22.94 -10.39
C SER A 14 2.53 -22.37 -10.30
N GLY A 15 2.68 -21.19 -9.67
CA GLY A 15 3.98 -20.56 -9.45
C GLY A 15 4.66 -21.08 -8.18
N LYS A 16 6.00 -20.99 -8.15
CA LYS A 16 6.75 -21.13 -6.88
C LYS A 16 6.66 -19.89 -6.01
N TRP A 17 6.45 -18.72 -6.63
CA TRP A 17 6.46 -17.43 -5.96
C TRP A 17 5.07 -16.80 -5.92
N LYS A 18 4.44 -16.77 -4.74
CA LYS A 18 3.17 -16.06 -4.53
C LYS A 18 3.46 -14.63 -4.07
N SER A 19 3.15 -13.65 -4.92
CA SER A 19 3.22 -12.23 -4.56
C SER A 19 2.33 -11.94 -3.34
N MET A 20 2.87 -11.19 -2.40
CA MET A 20 2.18 -10.60 -1.26
C MET A 20 1.83 -9.13 -1.50
N LEU A 21 2.09 -8.58 -2.71
CA LEU A 21 1.58 -7.26 -3.09
C LEU A 21 0.05 -7.22 -2.97
N GLN A 22 -0.62 -8.33 -3.27
CA GLN A 22 -2.05 -8.54 -3.06
C GLN A 22 -2.29 -9.91 -2.42
N LEU A 23 -3.33 -10.06 -1.60
CA LEU A 23 -3.52 -11.29 -0.82
C LEU A 23 -3.82 -12.55 -1.65
N ASP A 24 -4.44 -12.38 -2.80
CA ASP A 24 -4.77 -13.50 -3.68
C ASP A 24 -3.54 -13.99 -4.47
N GLY A 25 -2.39 -13.32 -4.35
CA GLY A 25 -1.19 -13.63 -5.13
C GLY A 25 -0.97 -12.68 -6.32
N THR A 26 -1.86 -11.71 -6.57
CA THR A 26 -1.75 -10.83 -7.73
C THR A 26 -0.47 -9.97 -7.63
N PRO A 27 0.44 -10.02 -8.62
CA PRO A 27 1.70 -9.25 -8.64
C PRO A 27 1.54 -7.83 -9.19
N LEU A 28 0.34 -7.26 -9.05
CA LEU A 28 -0.07 -6.00 -9.65
C LEU A 28 -1.02 -5.27 -8.70
N GLU A 29 -0.77 -3.98 -8.51
CA GLU A 29 -1.70 -3.05 -7.86
C GLU A 29 -1.92 -1.84 -8.76
N MET A 30 -3.14 -1.33 -8.80
CA MET A 30 -3.42 -0.01 -9.41
C MET A 30 -3.85 0.95 -8.32
N SER A 31 -3.56 2.24 -8.48
CA SER A 31 -4.15 3.24 -7.61
C SER A 31 -4.66 4.44 -8.38
N TRP A 32 -5.78 4.99 -7.90
CA TRP A 32 -6.47 6.15 -8.44
C TRP A 32 -6.34 7.28 -7.44
N LYS A 33 -5.42 8.21 -7.69
CA LYS A 33 -5.28 9.43 -6.88
C LYS A 33 -6.33 10.42 -7.33
N TRP A 34 -7.29 10.69 -6.46
CA TRP A 34 -8.40 11.60 -6.76
C TRP A 34 -7.92 13.04 -6.87
N ASN A 35 -8.49 13.77 -7.82
CA ASN A 35 -8.24 15.18 -8.03
C ASN A 35 -8.64 16.02 -6.80
N THR A 36 -8.00 17.17 -6.64
CA THR A 36 -8.52 18.29 -5.82
C THR A 36 -9.49 19.13 -6.66
N SER A 37 -10.03 20.23 -6.11
CA SER A 37 -10.99 21.14 -6.77
C SER A 37 -10.63 21.44 -8.23
N ASP A 38 -9.33 21.59 -8.50
CA ASP A 38 -8.78 21.81 -9.84
C ASP A 38 -7.82 20.66 -10.18
N GLY A 39 -8.11 19.94 -11.26
CA GLY A 39 -7.23 18.89 -11.80
C GLY A 39 -7.91 17.60 -12.21
N GLU A 40 -7.10 16.67 -12.70
CA GLU A 40 -7.49 15.33 -13.13
C GLU A 40 -6.90 14.29 -12.16
N PRO A 41 -7.44 13.06 -12.11
CA PRO A 41 -6.87 12.00 -11.30
C PRO A 41 -5.56 11.47 -11.89
N ASP A 42 -4.62 11.07 -11.05
CA ASP A 42 -3.42 10.34 -11.48
C ASP A 42 -3.63 8.84 -11.28
N VAL A 43 -3.24 8.04 -12.28
CA VAL A 43 -3.24 6.58 -12.19
C VAL A 43 -1.81 6.08 -12.01
N ARG A 44 -1.63 5.15 -11.07
CA ARG A 44 -0.32 4.53 -10.80
C ARG A 44 -0.45 3.03 -10.85
N ILE A 45 0.65 2.38 -11.22
CA ILE A 45 0.73 0.92 -11.29
C ILE A 45 1.90 0.49 -10.42
N GLY A 46 1.65 -0.40 -9.46
CA GLY A 46 2.65 -1.09 -8.66
C GLY A 46 2.81 -2.53 -9.16
N LEU A 47 4.04 -3.01 -9.26
CA LEU A 47 4.39 -4.28 -9.89
C LEU A 47 5.40 -5.02 -9.01
N GLU A 48 5.14 -6.31 -8.81
CA GLU A 48 6.17 -7.26 -8.41
C GLU A 48 6.50 -8.17 -9.60
N PRO A 49 7.59 -7.88 -10.33
CA PRO A 49 8.07 -8.80 -11.35
C PRO A 49 8.37 -10.19 -10.80
N ILE A 50 7.92 -11.23 -11.49
CA ILE A 50 8.14 -12.63 -11.14
C ILE A 50 8.70 -13.35 -12.37
N SER A 51 9.92 -13.88 -12.25
CA SER A 51 10.53 -14.74 -13.26
C SER A 51 10.34 -16.24 -12.95
N PRO A 52 10.67 -17.13 -13.90
CA PRO A 52 10.75 -18.57 -13.61
C PRO A 52 11.73 -18.95 -12.49
N MET A 53 12.68 -18.07 -12.14
CA MET A 53 13.68 -18.31 -11.09
C MET A 53 13.22 -17.81 -9.71
N ALA A 54 12.14 -17.03 -9.63
CA ALA A 54 11.63 -16.49 -8.38
C ALA A 54 11.34 -17.60 -7.35
N GLY A 55 11.88 -17.47 -6.15
CA GLY A 55 11.74 -18.44 -5.07
C GLY A 55 12.53 -19.74 -5.27
N THR A 56 13.42 -19.79 -6.26
CA THR A 56 14.39 -20.90 -6.41
C THR A 56 15.72 -20.55 -5.78
N SER A 57 16.65 -21.51 -5.72
CA SER A 57 18.01 -21.25 -5.22
C SER A 57 18.79 -20.20 -6.01
N CYS A 58 18.40 -19.87 -7.24
CA CYS A 58 19.03 -18.82 -8.03
C CYS A 58 18.48 -17.42 -7.76
N ASP A 59 17.26 -17.31 -7.23
CA ASP A 59 16.62 -16.01 -6.91
C ASP A 59 15.64 -16.20 -5.74
N PRO A 60 16.12 -16.56 -4.54
CA PRO A 60 15.26 -16.97 -3.44
C PRO A 60 14.36 -15.84 -2.95
N LEU A 61 14.75 -14.57 -3.14
CA LEU A 61 14.01 -13.38 -2.72
C LEU A 61 13.22 -12.69 -3.86
N ASN A 62 13.27 -13.22 -5.08
CA ASN A 62 12.65 -12.62 -6.27
C ASN A 62 13.15 -11.18 -6.56
N HIS A 63 14.45 -10.94 -6.45
CA HIS A 63 15.04 -9.61 -6.68
C HIS A 63 15.51 -9.42 -8.11
N SER A 64 15.93 -10.51 -8.77
CA SER A 64 16.75 -10.43 -9.98
C SER A 64 16.03 -9.70 -11.11
N THR A 65 14.78 -10.07 -11.39
CA THR A 65 14.00 -9.47 -12.48
C THR A 65 13.55 -8.05 -12.18
N THR A 66 13.22 -7.73 -10.93
CA THR A 66 12.90 -6.35 -10.54
C THR A 66 14.11 -5.44 -10.72
N ARG A 67 15.31 -5.90 -10.33
CA ARG A 67 16.56 -5.16 -10.52
C ARG A 67 16.88 -4.94 -12.00
N GLU A 68 16.73 -5.98 -12.83
CA GLU A 68 16.89 -5.88 -14.29
C GLU A 68 15.99 -4.78 -14.88
N ILE A 69 14.70 -4.81 -14.53
CA ILE A 69 13.72 -3.82 -15.01
C ILE A 69 14.08 -2.42 -14.52
N LEU A 70 14.42 -2.25 -13.24
CA LEU A 70 14.83 -0.95 -12.70
C LEU A 70 16.03 -0.37 -13.47
N HIS A 71 17.04 -1.19 -13.76
CA HIS A 71 18.18 -0.77 -14.58
C HIS A 71 17.78 -0.43 -16.02
N GLY A 72 16.87 -1.19 -16.63
CA GLY A 72 16.31 -0.86 -17.94
C GLY A 72 15.57 0.48 -17.94
N LEU A 73 14.80 0.77 -16.87
CA LEU A 73 14.04 2.00 -16.72
C LEU A 73 14.92 3.26 -16.62
N VAL A 74 16.18 3.13 -16.16
CA VAL A 74 17.16 4.24 -16.18
C VAL A 74 17.33 4.82 -17.58
N SER A 75 17.25 3.98 -18.61
CA SER A 75 17.46 4.40 -20.01
C SER A 75 16.24 5.05 -20.66
N VAL A 76 15.03 4.86 -20.10
CA VAL A 76 13.76 5.28 -20.72
C VAL A 76 12.95 6.28 -19.88
N VAL A 77 13.19 6.35 -18.56
CA VAL A 77 12.54 7.31 -17.67
C VAL A 77 13.57 8.40 -17.29
N PRO A 78 13.41 9.65 -17.75
CA PRO A 78 14.36 10.72 -17.47
C PRO A 78 14.53 10.98 -15.97
N GLY A 79 15.77 11.20 -15.54
CA GLY A 79 16.09 11.58 -14.17
C GLY A 79 16.06 10.45 -13.14
N VAL A 80 15.88 9.19 -13.57
CA VAL A 80 15.91 8.05 -12.65
C VAL A 80 17.28 7.90 -11.99
N ASN A 81 17.27 7.76 -10.68
CA ASN A 81 18.44 7.43 -9.88
C ASN A 81 18.10 6.25 -8.94
N LEU A 82 18.93 5.20 -8.98
CA LEU A 82 18.74 3.98 -8.19
C LEU A 82 19.64 3.92 -6.95
N GLY A 83 20.39 4.98 -6.63
CA GLY A 83 21.35 5.00 -5.53
C GLY A 83 20.75 4.59 -4.18
N TRP A 84 19.59 5.16 -3.82
CA TRP A 84 18.89 4.80 -2.59
C TRP A 84 18.36 3.35 -2.64
N THR A 85 17.85 2.90 -3.79
CA THR A 85 17.44 1.50 -3.96
C THR A 85 18.61 0.55 -3.73
N HIS A 86 19.78 0.81 -4.32
CA HIS A 86 20.97 -0.01 -4.12
C HIS A 86 21.44 0.03 -2.66
N HIS A 87 21.42 1.20 -2.02
CA HIS A 87 21.77 1.35 -0.61
C HIS A 87 20.91 0.45 0.29
N PHE A 88 19.59 0.50 0.12
CA PHE A 88 18.67 -0.28 0.94
C PHE A 88 18.73 -1.78 0.62
N LEU A 89 18.94 -2.17 -0.64
CA LEU A 89 19.20 -3.57 -0.98
C LEU A 89 20.49 -4.08 -0.34
N ALA A 90 21.53 -3.24 -0.23
CA ALA A 90 22.79 -3.61 0.38
C ALA A 90 22.72 -3.73 1.91
N THR A 91 21.93 -2.89 2.57
CA THR A 91 21.96 -2.73 4.04
C THR A 91 20.81 -3.44 4.76
N LEU A 92 19.71 -3.75 4.07
CA LEU A 92 18.52 -4.37 4.67
C LEU A 92 18.35 -5.87 4.35
N PHE A 93 19.29 -6.46 3.62
CA PHE A 93 19.32 -7.87 3.27
C PHE A 93 20.70 -8.46 3.51
N ASP A 94 20.72 -9.74 3.88
CA ASP A 94 21.92 -10.55 3.77
C ASP A 94 22.14 -10.91 2.29
N HIS A 95 23.39 -11.17 1.90
CA HIS A 95 23.74 -11.51 0.51
C HIS A 95 24.16 -12.98 0.36
N ASP A 96 23.72 -13.83 1.28
CA ASP A 96 23.96 -15.28 1.28
C ASP A 96 22.70 -16.04 0.84
N TYR A 97 22.50 -16.12 -0.48
CA TYR A 97 21.33 -16.76 -1.09
C TYR A 97 21.24 -18.27 -0.79
N ALA A 98 22.37 -18.92 -0.52
CA ALA A 98 22.37 -20.32 -0.10
C ALA A 98 21.69 -20.48 1.26
N LYS A 99 21.93 -19.57 2.21
CA LYS A 99 21.23 -19.58 3.51
C LYS A 99 19.75 -19.25 3.39
N TYR A 100 19.35 -18.28 2.56
CA TYR A 100 17.91 -18.04 2.32
C TYR A 100 17.23 -19.26 1.72
N THR A 101 17.89 -19.93 0.77
CA THR A 101 17.38 -21.18 0.19
C THR A 101 17.22 -22.25 1.26
N ALA A 102 18.23 -22.43 2.13
CA ALA A 102 18.17 -23.40 3.22
C ALA A 102 17.04 -23.09 4.22
N GLU A 103 16.81 -21.81 4.55
CA GLU A 103 15.67 -21.39 5.39
C GLU A 103 14.34 -21.71 4.71
N ALA A 104 14.20 -21.41 3.41
CA ALA A 104 12.99 -21.72 2.64
C ALA A 104 12.73 -23.23 2.59
N ASP A 105 13.77 -24.04 2.35
CA ASP A 105 13.70 -25.50 2.35
C ASP A 105 13.34 -26.06 3.74
N ALA A 106 13.74 -25.36 4.82
CA ALA A 106 13.34 -25.65 6.19
C ALA A 106 11.92 -25.15 6.54
N GLY A 107 11.19 -24.57 5.58
CA GLY A 107 9.81 -24.12 5.74
C GLY A 107 9.66 -22.64 6.14
N ALA A 108 10.75 -21.86 6.17
CA ALA A 108 10.64 -20.43 6.38
C ALA A 108 9.87 -19.78 5.23
N GLN A 109 8.88 -18.95 5.57
CA GLN A 109 8.09 -18.24 4.58
C GLN A 109 8.92 -17.08 4.00
N ILE A 110 9.26 -17.18 2.71
CA ILE A 110 9.82 -16.10 1.91
C ILE A 110 8.69 -15.56 1.02
N GLY A 111 8.52 -14.24 1.03
CA GLY A 111 7.56 -13.56 0.20
C GLY A 111 8.13 -12.27 -0.37
N THR A 112 7.24 -11.47 -0.96
CA THR A 112 7.54 -10.16 -1.56
C THR A 112 8.47 -9.31 -0.71
N SER A 113 9.57 -8.91 -1.32
CA SER A 113 10.56 -8.03 -0.67
C SER A 113 10.98 -6.84 -1.53
N LEU A 114 10.64 -6.85 -2.82
CA LEU A 114 10.99 -5.77 -3.75
C LEU A 114 9.87 -5.56 -4.78
N ILE A 115 9.26 -4.38 -4.75
CA ILE A 115 8.21 -3.93 -5.67
C ILE A 115 8.67 -2.60 -6.29
N PHE A 116 8.23 -2.29 -7.50
CA PHE A 116 8.36 -0.93 -8.03
C PHE A 116 7.01 -0.38 -8.48
N SER A 117 6.89 0.94 -8.55
CA SER A 117 5.72 1.62 -9.08
C SER A 117 6.09 2.65 -10.12
N LEU A 118 5.30 2.68 -11.20
CA LEU A 118 5.30 3.74 -12.20
C LEU A 118 4.12 4.68 -11.94
N GLU A 119 4.43 5.96 -11.82
CA GLU A 119 3.44 7.02 -11.66
C GLU A 119 3.31 7.77 -12.98
N PHE A 120 2.22 7.54 -13.71
CA PHE A 120 1.96 8.21 -14.98
C PHE A 120 1.31 9.56 -14.71
N LEU A 121 2.15 10.58 -14.48
CA LEU A 121 1.72 11.96 -14.32
C LEU A 121 1.57 12.61 -15.70
N ARG A 122 0.83 13.72 -15.76
CA ARG A 122 0.51 14.42 -17.02
C ARG A 122 1.72 14.72 -17.91
N ASN A 123 2.84 15.12 -17.31
CA ASN A 123 4.03 15.59 -18.03
C ASN A 123 5.30 14.79 -17.69
N SER A 124 5.19 13.73 -16.90
CA SER A 124 6.36 12.99 -16.41
C SER A 124 5.96 11.60 -15.93
N THR A 125 6.92 10.67 -15.94
CA THR A 125 6.76 9.37 -15.29
C THR A 125 7.63 9.32 -14.05
N GLY A 126 7.03 9.13 -12.89
CA GLY A 126 7.75 8.87 -11.65
C GLY A 126 8.06 7.38 -11.50
N LEU A 127 9.21 7.06 -10.91
CA LEU A 127 9.57 5.70 -10.50
C LEU A 127 9.74 5.67 -8.98
N LYS A 128 9.18 4.66 -8.33
CA LYS A 128 9.37 4.37 -6.90
C LYS A 128 9.75 2.93 -6.70
N THR A 129 10.61 2.66 -5.72
CA THR A 129 10.94 1.31 -5.27
C THR A 129 10.41 1.14 -3.85
N TYR A 130 9.77 0.01 -3.58
CA TYR A 130 9.28 -0.41 -2.27
C TYR A 130 10.07 -1.63 -1.83
N ILE A 131 10.51 -1.63 -0.58
CA ILE A 131 11.41 -2.64 -0.03
C ILE A 131 10.80 -3.15 1.28
N GLN A 132 10.57 -4.46 1.36
CA GLN A 132 10.22 -5.14 2.61
C GLN A 132 11.44 -5.97 3.02
N PRO A 133 12.20 -5.54 4.02
CA PRO A 133 13.43 -6.20 4.44
C PRO A 133 13.21 -7.64 4.89
N ARG A 134 14.21 -8.46 4.61
CA ARG A 134 14.29 -9.81 5.14
C ARG A 134 15.73 -10.13 5.46
N ARG A 135 16.04 -10.37 6.72
CA ARG A 135 17.34 -10.90 7.16
C ARG A 135 17.25 -12.40 7.44
N LEU A 136 18.40 -13.07 7.43
CA LEU A 136 18.53 -14.46 7.85
C LEU A 136 18.16 -14.59 9.33
N ASN A 137 17.45 -15.65 9.66
CA ASN A 137 16.89 -15.94 10.98
C ASN A 137 15.96 -14.82 11.51
N GLN A 138 15.46 -13.94 10.63
CA GLN A 138 14.47 -12.94 11.01
C GLN A 138 13.13 -13.63 11.31
N HIS A 139 12.67 -13.47 12.55
CA HIS A 139 11.33 -13.88 12.97
C HIS A 139 10.44 -12.64 13.04
N GLY A 140 9.44 -12.60 12.17
CA GLY A 140 8.49 -11.50 12.12
C GLY A 140 9.03 -10.23 11.45
N PHE A 141 8.55 -9.07 11.90
CA PHE A 141 9.00 -7.77 11.41
C PHE A 141 10.46 -7.48 11.77
N LEU A 142 11.16 -6.78 10.87
CA LEU A 142 12.52 -6.30 11.16
C LEU A 142 12.48 -5.24 12.27
N GLU A 143 13.29 -5.42 13.31
CA GLU A 143 13.34 -4.51 14.44
C GLU A 143 13.84 -3.11 14.04
N VAL A 144 13.26 -2.08 14.65
CA VAL A 144 13.56 -0.65 14.42
C VAL A 144 15.07 -0.32 14.36
N PRO A 145 15.94 -0.83 15.24
CA PRO A 145 17.37 -0.51 15.19
C PRO A 145 18.07 -0.88 13.87
N HIS A 146 17.60 -1.93 13.18
CA HIS A 146 18.17 -2.35 11.90
C HIS A 146 17.78 -1.42 10.76
N TRP A 147 16.53 -0.94 10.75
CA TRP A 147 16.10 0.12 9.84
C TRP A 147 16.90 1.40 10.09
N GLU A 148 17.06 1.76 11.36
CA GLU A 148 17.72 2.99 11.76
C GLU A 148 19.19 3.02 11.36
N ALA A 149 19.93 1.92 11.53
CA ALA A 149 21.30 1.81 11.04
C ALA A 149 21.41 2.11 9.54
N SER A 150 20.53 1.51 8.72
CA SER A 150 20.48 1.75 7.28
C SER A 150 20.11 3.20 6.94
N PHE A 151 19.18 3.82 7.68
CA PHE A 151 18.80 5.22 7.48
C PHE A 151 19.91 6.19 7.88
N GLN A 152 20.67 5.90 8.95
CA GLN A 152 21.77 6.74 9.43
C GLN A 152 22.91 6.81 8.41
N ASP A 153 23.24 5.69 7.76
CA ASP A 153 24.26 5.64 6.71
C ASP A 153 23.89 6.51 5.50
N LEU A 154 22.59 6.64 5.20
CA LEU A 154 22.12 7.45 4.08
C LEU A 154 22.05 8.94 4.43
N HIS A 155 21.42 9.25 5.57
CA HIS A 155 21.21 10.62 6.05
C HIS A 155 21.28 10.67 7.58
N PRO A 156 22.47 10.96 8.16
CA PRO A 156 22.64 10.95 9.61
C PRO A 156 21.74 11.99 10.30
N ASP A 157 21.62 13.18 9.71
CA ASP A 157 20.85 14.29 10.27
C ASP A 157 19.45 14.40 9.64
N ALA A 158 18.47 13.73 10.26
CA ALA A 158 17.08 13.77 9.82
C ALA A 158 16.13 14.04 11.01
N PRO A 159 15.80 15.31 11.31
CA PRO A 159 14.93 15.67 12.44
C PRO A 159 13.55 15.00 12.40
N ALA A 160 12.91 14.91 11.23
CA ALA A 160 11.65 14.18 11.07
C ALA A 160 11.74 12.72 11.52
N ARG A 161 12.87 12.06 11.24
CA ARG A 161 13.12 10.68 11.67
C ARG A 161 13.29 10.59 13.18
N ALA A 162 14.02 11.51 13.80
CA ALA A 162 14.14 11.58 15.26
C ALA A 162 12.77 11.78 15.93
N ALA A 163 11.90 12.62 15.35
CA ALA A 163 10.54 12.81 15.85
C ALA A 163 9.67 11.54 15.73
N VAL A 164 9.84 10.76 14.65
CA VAL A 164 9.17 9.45 14.52
C VAL A 164 9.65 8.48 15.60
N HIS A 165 10.96 8.36 15.83
CA HIS A 165 11.49 7.48 16.89
C HIS A 165 10.98 7.86 18.28
N ASP A 166 10.99 9.16 18.60
CA ASP A 166 10.46 9.66 19.86
C ASP A 166 8.96 9.32 20.01
N PHE A 167 8.17 9.47 18.95
CA PHE A 167 6.77 9.04 18.94
C PHE A 167 6.61 7.53 19.17
N LEU A 168 7.35 6.68 18.45
CA LEU A 168 7.31 5.23 18.62
C LEU A 168 7.65 4.79 20.05
N ALA A 169 8.56 5.51 20.72
CA ALA A 169 8.98 5.21 22.08
C ALA A 169 8.00 5.73 23.16
N THR A 170 7.31 6.83 22.92
CA THR A 170 6.62 7.60 23.98
C THR A 170 5.10 7.61 23.89
N SER A 171 4.51 7.43 22.70
CA SER A 171 3.05 7.44 22.50
C SER A 171 2.44 6.04 22.68
N PRO A 172 1.23 5.93 23.28
CA PRO A 172 0.47 4.69 23.31
C PRO A 172 0.31 4.05 21.93
N GLU A 173 -0.14 4.81 20.93
CA GLU A 173 -0.31 4.28 19.56
C GLU A 173 1.03 4.05 18.85
N GLY A 174 2.04 4.89 19.12
CA GLY A 174 3.38 4.74 18.58
C GLY A 174 4.03 3.40 18.95
N ARG A 175 3.85 2.94 20.20
CA ARG A 175 4.39 1.66 20.69
C ARG A 175 3.74 0.43 20.07
N LEU A 176 2.56 0.58 19.48
CA LEU A 176 1.85 -0.49 18.77
C LEU A 176 2.22 -0.56 17.28
N MET A 177 3.01 0.40 16.79
CA MET A 177 3.34 0.47 15.37
C MET A 177 4.46 -0.50 14.99
N ASN A 178 4.22 -1.32 13.97
CA ASN A 178 5.22 -2.26 13.45
C ASN A 178 5.68 -1.84 12.05
N PRO A 179 6.98 -1.57 11.83
CA PRO A 179 7.51 -1.23 10.52
C PRO A 179 7.58 -2.49 9.63
N PHE A 180 7.08 -2.39 8.40
CA PHE A 180 7.06 -3.54 7.48
C PHE A 180 7.60 -3.24 6.09
N CYS A 181 7.69 -1.97 5.69
CA CYS A 181 8.11 -1.57 4.35
C CYS A 181 8.73 -0.17 4.36
N LEU A 182 9.62 0.10 3.42
CA LEU A 182 9.97 1.47 3.03
C LEU A 182 9.68 1.67 1.54
N SER A 183 9.52 2.92 1.13
CA SER A 183 9.62 3.29 -0.28
C SER A 183 10.48 4.51 -0.52
N VAL A 184 11.12 4.54 -1.68
CA VAL A 184 11.97 5.63 -2.14
C VAL A 184 11.49 6.14 -3.49
N ASP A 185 11.54 7.46 -3.66
CA ASP A 185 11.40 8.09 -4.97
C ASP A 185 12.74 7.90 -5.74
N ASN A 186 12.72 7.23 -6.89
CA ASN A 186 13.91 6.95 -7.70
C ASN A 186 14.28 8.13 -8.60
N GLY A 187 14.66 9.25 -7.98
CA GLY A 187 15.06 10.48 -8.68
C GLY A 187 16.23 11.16 -7.99
N ASP A 188 16.42 12.45 -8.27
CA ASP A 188 17.46 13.26 -7.63
C ASP A 188 17.43 13.11 -6.10
N PRO A 189 18.50 12.58 -5.47
CA PRO A 189 18.58 12.39 -4.03
C PRO A 189 18.29 13.65 -3.20
N ALA A 190 18.55 14.86 -3.74
CA ALA A 190 18.25 16.10 -3.03
C ALA A 190 16.75 16.37 -2.87
N ASN A 191 15.93 15.76 -3.73
CA ASN A 191 14.47 15.91 -3.78
C ASN A 191 13.73 14.58 -3.52
N ALA A 192 14.45 13.47 -3.49
CA ALA A 192 13.92 12.14 -3.25
C ALA A 192 13.35 12.04 -1.83
N ARG A 193 12.33 11.20 -1.69
CA ARG A 193 11.64 11.01 -0.42
C ARG A 193 11.75 9.59 0.06
N LEU A 194 12.02 9.45 1.35
CA LEU A 194 12.01 8.18 2.07
C LEU A 194 10.73 8.09 2.87
N LYS A 195 9.89 7.11 2.56
CA LYS A 195 8.64 6.84 3.25
C LYS A 195 8.79 5.54 4.03
N TRP A 196 8.58 5.60 5.34
CA TRP A 196 8.67 4.43 6.21
C TRP A 196 7.27 4.00 6.64
N TYR A 197 6.89 2.77 6.30
CA TYR A 197 5.53 2.25 6.42
C TYR A 197 5.38 1.39 7.66
N PHE A 198 4.27 1.62 8.35
CA PHE A 198 3.92 0.96 9.60
C PHE A 198 2.49 0.46 9.56
N ASN A 199 2.26 -0.65 10.23
CA ASN A 199 0.93 -1.06 10.65
C ASN A 199 0.66 -0.56 12.07
N ASN A 200 -0.57 -0.16 12.36
CA ASN A 200 -1.09 -0.02 13.72
C ASN A 200 -2.41 -0.80 13.82
N PRO A 201 -2.63 -1.60 14.89
CA PRO A 201 -3.77 -2.50 15.00
C PRO A 201 -5.12 -1.80 15.18
N HIS A 202 -5.12 -0.53 15.60
CA HIS A 202 -6.34 0.22 15.86
C HIS A 202 -6.83 0.97 14.63
N THR A 203 -8.15 1.03 14.53
CA THR A 203 -8.92 1.70 13.47
C THR A 203 -9.77 2.83 14.02
N SER A 204 -9.94 2.93 15.35
CA SER A 204 -10.66 4.04 15.98
C SER A 204 -10.14 5.40 15.53
N PHE A 205 -11.06 6.36 15.39
CA PHE A 205 -10.70 7.69 14.90
C PHE A 205 -9.77 8.45 15.86
N SER A 206 -9.85 8.17 17.16
CA SER A 206 -8.90 8.73 18.13
C SER A 206 -7.48 8.21 17.93
N ALA A 207 -7.28 6.92 17.67
CA ALA A 207 -5.98 6.36 17.32
C ALA A 207 -5.43 6.97 16.01
N ILE A 208 -6.27 7.05 14.97
CA ILE A 208 -5.92 7.70 13.69
C ILE A 208 -5.46 9.14 13.93
N ARG A 209 -6.18 9.91 14.76
CA ARG A 209 -5.83 11.30 15.08
C ARG A 209 -4.52 11.38 15.88
N GLU A 210 -4.30 10.51 16.85
CA GLU A 210 -3.04 10.48 17.61
C GLU A 210 -1.85 10.26 16.68
N ILE A 211 -1.93 9.27 15.79
CA ILE A 211 -0.84 8.96 14.84
C ILE A 211 -0.66 10.09 13.82
N MET A 212 -1.74 10.61 13.23
CA MET A 212 -1.71 11.71 12.26
C MET A 212 -1.22 13.04 12.84
N THR A 213 -1.26 13.19 14.17
CA THR A 213 -0.67 14.34 14.89
C THR A 213 0.71 14.03 15.48
N LEU A 214 1.24 12.82 15.26
CA LEU A 214 2.49 12.33 15.85
C LEU A 214 2.49 12.50 17.39
N GLY A 215 1.37 12.15 18.03
CA GLY A 215 1.14 12.32 19.46
C GLY A 215 1.07 13.79 19.87
N GLY A 216 0.48 14.65 19.03
CA GLY A 216 0.37 16.09 19.26
C GLY A 216 1.60 16.93 18.87
N ARG A 217 2.71 16.31 18.42
CA ARG A 217 3.91 17.02 17.94
C ARG A 217 3.64 17.83 16.68
N ILE A 218 2.72 17.35 15.83
CA ILE A 218 2.20 18.10 14.69
C ILE A 218 0.97 18.89 15.19
N PRO A 219 1.03 20.24 15.24
CA PRO A 219 -0.07 21.04 15.78
C PRO A 219 -1.36 20.87 15.00
N THR A 220 -2.49 20.93 15.70
CA THR A 220 -3.82 20.97 15.09
C THR A 220 -4.34 22.40 15.12
N ASP A 221 -4.17 23.11 14.01
CA ASP A 221 -4.84 24.39 13.76
C ASP A 221 -6.28 24.18 13.25
N ASP A 222 -7.02 25.27 13.03
CA ASP A 222 -8.40 25.21 12.56
C ASP A 222 -8.54 24.46 11.22
N THR A 223 -7.56 24.61 10.33
CA THR A 223 -7.54 23.93 9.02
C THR A 223 -7.41 22.42 9.20
N ARG A 224 -6.47 21.97 10.03
CA ARG A 224 -6.26 20.55 10.32
C ARG A 224 -7.42 19.97 11.14
N ALA A 225 -8.02 20.74 12.03
CA ALA A 225 -9.24 20.34 12.74
C ALA A 225 -10.39 20.06 11.76
N GLN A 226 -10.58 20.93 10.76
CA GLN A 226 -11.55 20.70 9.69
C GLN A 226 -11.22 19.45 8.88
N GLN A 227 -9.94 19.25 8.51
CA GLN A 227 -9.51 18.04 7.79
C GLN A 227 -9.79 16.76 8.58
N PHE A 228 -9.61 16.77 9.90
CA PHE A 228 -10.00 15.64 10.74
C PHE A 228 -11.51 15.40 10.73
N ASN A 229 -12.32 16.46 10.85
CA ASN A 229 -13.78 16.33 10.76
C ASN A 229 -14.21 15.73 9.41
N GLU A 230 -13.61 16.18 8.30
CA GLU A 230 -13.88 15.64 6.97
C GLU A 230 -13.44 14.18 6.82
N LEU A 231 -12.26 13.83 7.35
CA LEU A 231 -11.77 12.45 7.33
C LEU A 231 -12.70 11.53 8.14
N PHE A 232 -13.15 11.97 9.32
CA PHE A 232 -14.05 11.15 10.13
C PHE A 232 -15.41 10.95 9.44
N ASP A 233 -15.96 12.01 8.85
CA ASP A 233 -17.18 11.95 8.06
C ASP A 233 -17.04 11.01 6.85
N LEU A 234 -15.91 11.06 6.16
CA LEU A 234 -15.59 10.14 5.07
C LEU A 234 -15.58 8.70 5.59
N LEU A 235 -14.83 8.39 6.64
CA LEU A 235 -14.71 7.01 7.16
C LEU A 235 -16.06 6.46 7.61
N LYS A 236 -16.88 7.27 8.30
CA LYS A 236 -18.26 6.89 8.65
C LYS A 236 -19.10 6.62 7.40
N THR A 237 -18.98 7.46 6.37
CA THR A 237 -19.72 7.30 5.11
C THR A 237 -19.30 6.02 4.38
N LEU A 238 -18.00 5.71 4.31
CA LEU A 238 -17.51 4.50 3.65
C LEU A 238 -18.00 3.21 4.34
N THR A 239 -18.12 3.26 5.67
CA THR A 239 -18.45 2.12 6.53
C THR A 239 -19.90 2.09 7.00
N ASP A 240 -20.77 2.93 6.42
CA ASP A 240 -22.20 3.05 6.75
C ASP A 240 -22.47 3.29 8.26
N GLN A 241 -21.60 4.04 8.94
CA GLN A 241 -21.75 4.33 10.37
C GLN A 241 -22.65 5.56 10.61
N PRO A 242 -23.41 5.58 11.72
CA PRO A 242 -24.30 6.70 12.04
C PRO A 242 -23.50 7.97 12.38
N PRO A 243 -24.11 9.17 12.26
CA PRO A 243 -23.46 10.43 12.65
C PRO A 243 -22.92 10.43 14.08
N THR A 244 -23.57 9.69 14.99
CA THR A 244 -23.24 9.53 16.41
C THR A 244 -22.19 8.46 16.70
N PHE A 245 -21.57 7.85 15.68
CA PHE A 245 -20.50 6.85 15.87
C PHE A 245 -19.36 7.46 16.71
N PRO A 246 -18.98 6.84 17.85
CA PRO A 246 -17.97 7.42 18.75
C PRO A 246 -16.57 7.40 18.14
N SER A 247 -15.76 8.43 18.39
CA SER A 247 -14.38 8.48 17.90
C SER A 247 -13.46 7.41 18.48
N ASP A 248 -13.77 6.93 19.69
CA ASP A 248 -12.97 5.92 20.41
C ASP A 248 -13.42 4.48 20.12
N SER A 249 -14.46 4.31 19.28
CA SER A 249 -14.89 2.98 18.85
C SER A 249 -14.09 2.53 17.62
N GLU A 250 -13.66 1.28 17.64
CA GLU A 250 -13.10 0.60 16.48
C GLU A 250 -14.14 0.51 15.35
N PHE A 251 -13.73 0.73 14.11
CA PHE A 251 -14.62 0.54 12.96
C PHE A 251 -14.96 -0.95 12.84
N PRO A 252 -16.23 -1.32 12.57
CA PRO A 252 -16.63 -2.72 12.51
C PRO A 252 -15.81 -3.52 11.48
N TYR A 253 -15.25 -4.64 11.92
CA TYR A 253 -14.57 -5.59 11.04
C TYR A 253 -15.59 -6.51 10.34
N VAL A 254 -15.44 -6.66 9.03
CA VAL A 254 -16.24 -7.53 8.17
C VAL A 254 -15.34 -8.67 7.70
N ALA A 255 -15.42 -9.80 8.40
CA ALA A 255 -14.63 -11.00 8.10
C ALA A 255 -14.90 -11.53 6.68
N GLN A 256 -13.85 -11.86 5.94
CA GLN A 256 -13.91 -12.33 4.56
C GLN A 256 -13.71 -13.85 4.49
N ASN A 257 -14.50 -14.54 3.66
CA ASN A 257 -14.26 -15.96 3.34
C ASN A 257 -12.98 -16.18 2.50
N GLY A 258 -12.41 -15.11 1.93
CA GLY A 258 -11.16 -15.11 1.15
C GLY A 258 -9.86 -14.99 1.96
N ASP A 259 -9.94 -14.71 3.27
CA ASP A 259 -8.76 -14.66 4.16
C ASP A 259 -8.07 -16.04 4.31
N SER A 260 -8.74 -17.11 3.89
CA SER A 260 -8.22 -18.48 3.84
C SER A 260 -7.00 -18.65 2.93
N GLY A 261 -6.73 -17.71 2.02
CA GLY A 261 -5.53 -17.70 1.18
C GLY A 261 -4.31 -16.99 1.81
N ALA A 262 -4.48 -16.28 2.92
CA ALA A 262 -3.45 -15.48 3.58
C ALA A 262 -2.59 -16.26 4.59
N ALA A 263 -2.69 -17.60 4.59
CA ALA A 263 -1.92 -18.49 5.47
C ALA A 263 -0.39 -18.48 5.23
N SER A 264 0.09 -17.67 4.27
CA SER A 264 1.47 -17.63 3.82
C SER A 264 2.38 -16.70 4.64
N PHE A 265 1.84 -15.99 5.64
CA PHE A 265 2.62 -15.19 6.59
C PHE A 265 1.90 -15.12 7.93
N ALA A 266 2.57 -15.53 9.02
CA ALA A 266 1.96 -15.59 10.36
C ALA A 266 1.42 -14.23 10.86
N GLU A 267 1.97 -13.11 10.36
CA GLU A 267 1.66 -11.75 10.82
C GLU A 267 0.66 -11.00 9.91
N VAL A 268 0.44 -11.49 8.69
CA VAL A 268 -0.51 -10.88 7.74
C VAL A 268 -1.92 -10.78 8.34
N PRO A 269 -2.47 -11.78 9.07
CA PRO A 269 -3.79 -11.66 9.68
C PRO A 269 -3.94 -10.49 10.64
N GLU A 270 -2.89 -10.11 11.38
CA GLU A 270 -2.93 -8.98 12.31
C GLU A 270 -2.68 -7.66 11.57
N MET A 271 -1.75 -7.65 10.61
CA MET A 271 -1.51 -6.51 9.73
C MET A 271 -2.76 -6.12 8.92
N LEU A 272 -3.62 -7.08 8.59
CA LEU A 272 -4.83 -6.82 7.84
C LEU A 272 -5.93 -6.13 8.66
N LYS A 273 -5.97 -6.32 9.98
CA LYS A 273 -7.07 -5.78 10.81
C LYS A 273 -6.91 -4.29 11.13
N GLY A 274 -5.67 -3.82 11.15
CA GLY A 274 -5.31 -2.45 11.51
C GLY A 274 -5.23 -1.49 10.32
N CYS A 275 -4.83 -0.26 10.61
CA CYS A 275 -4.57 0.74 9.59
C CYS A 275 -3.08 0.79 9.22
N VAL A 276 -2.80 1.17 7.97
CA VAL A 276 -1.44 1.38 7.49
C VAL A 276 -1.13 2.88 7.46
N TYR A 277 0.10 3.23 7.81
CA TYR A 277 0.61 4.59 7.77
C TYR A 277 1.96 4.61 7.07
N PHE A 278 2.30 5.71 6.41
CA PHE A 278 3.70 6.04 6.22
C PHE A 278 4.05 7.37 6.86
N PHE A 279 5.30 7.47 7.31
CA PHE A 279 5.97 8.71 7.65
C PHE A 279 6.95 9.08 6.55
N ASP A 280 6.79 10.26 5.98
CA ASP A 280 7.75 10.85 5.04
C ASP A 280 8.89 11.50 5.83
N ILE A 281 10.00 10.79 5.95
CA ILE A 281 11.17 11.17 6.76
C ILE A 281 12.30 11.76 5.91
N SER A 282 11.93 12.40 4.80
CA SER A 282 12.88 13.03 3.88
C SER A 282 13.81 14.04 4.57
N PRO A 283 15.06 14.20 4.10
CA PRO A 283 16.01 15.14 4.67
C PRO A 283 15.47 16.58 4.75
N GLY A 284 15.90 17.31 5.79
CA GLY A 284 15.63 18.74 5.92
C GLY A 284 14.23 19.12 6.44
N LYS A 285 13.36 18.15 6.76
CA LYS A 285 12.07 18.43 7.42
C LYS A 285 12.15 18.22 8.93
N PRO A 286 11.56 19.13 9.74
CA PRO A 286 11.54 18.99 11.21
C PRO A 286 10.59 17.88 11.68
N LEU A 287 9.48 17.69 10.97
CA LEU A 287 8.44 16.70 11.27
C LEU A 287 8.05 15.98 9.98
N PRO A 288 7.64 14.69 10.06
CA PRO A 288 7.23 13.93 8.90
C PRO A 288 5.89 14.41 8.36
N ALA A 289 5.70 14.29 7.04
CA ALA A 289 4.35 14.24 6.49
C ALA A 289 3.79 12.83 6.68
N ILE A 290 2.52 12.73 7.09
CA ILE A 290 1.90 11.44 7.41
C ILE A 290 0.81 11.15 6.39
N LYS A 291 0.77 9.91 5.89
CA LYS A 291 -0.33 9.41 5.07
C LYS A 291 -0.90 8.16 5.70
N PHE A 292 -2.21 8.15 5.86
CA PHE A 292 -2.99 7.08 6.46
C PHE A 292 -3.68 6.25 5.37
N TYR A 293 -3.91 4.97 5.61
CA TYR A 293 -4.54 4.00 4.71
C TYR A 293 -5.56 3.18 5.51
N PHE A 294 -6.84 3.36 5.19
CA PHE A 294 -7.93 2.60 5.79
C PHE A 294 -8.26 1.36 4.95
N PRO A 295 -8.26 0.14 5.51
CA PRO A 295 -8.49 -1.10 4.77
C PRO A 295 -9.98 -1.31 4.48
N VAL A 296 -10.54 -0.58 3.50
CA VAL A 296 -11.97 -0.65 3.15
C VAL A 296 -12.46 -2.07 2.86
N ARG A 297 -11.59 -2.93 2.31
CA ARG A 297 -11.83 -4.37 2.14
C ARG A 297 -12.31 -5.11 3.39
N ASN A 298 -11.91 -4.64 4.57
CA ASN A 298 -12.15 -5.30 5.85
C ASN A 298 -13.24 -4.60 6.67
N HIS A 299 -13.77 -3.47 6.20
CA HIS A 299 -14.75 -2.66 6.95
C HIS A 299 -15.98 -2.28 6.12
N CYS A 300 -15.95 -2.50 4.81
CA CYS A 300 -17.05 -2.19 3.91
C CYS A 300 -17.74 -3.46 3.41
N ARG A 301 -19.02 -3.32 3.03
CA ARG A 301 -19.89 -4.45 2.67
C ARG A 301 -19.55 -5.11 1.34
N ASN A 302 -19.40 -4.33 0.28
CA ASN A 302 -19.08 -4.76 -1.08
C ASN A 302 -18.50 -3.59 -1.90
N ASP A 303 -17.84 -3.90 -3.02
CA ASP A 303 -17.16 -2.90 -3.84
C ASP A 303 -18.12 -1.88 -4.45
N LEU A 304 -19.38 -2.25 -4.73
CA LEU A 304 -20.38 -1.33 -5.26
C LEU A 304 -20.76 -0.27 -4.22
N VAL A 305 -21.11 -0.69 -3.01
CA VAL A 305 -21.57 0.20 -1.93
C VAL A 305 -20.46 1.16 -1.52
N VAL A 306 -19.23 0.68 -1.29
CA VAL A 306 -18.12 1.56 -0.91
C VAL A 306 -17.82 2.58 -2.01
N THR A 307 -17.91 2.18 -3.29
CA THR A 307 -17.74 3.10 -4.43
C THR A 307 -18.83 4.15 -4.47
N GLN A 308 -20.09 3.75 -4.32
CA GLN A 308 -21.23 4.66 -4.33
C GLN A 308 -21.18 5.64 -3.16
N ASN A 309 -20.84 5.15 -1.96
CA ASN A 309 -20.68 5.99 -0.77
C ASN A 309 -19.54 6.97 -0.95
N PHE A 310 -18.38 6.52 -1.45
CA PHE A 310 -17.24 7.39 -1.66
C PHE A 310 -17.52 8.46 -2.71
N THR A 311 -18.11 8.08 -3.84
CA THR A 311 -18.43 9.01 -4.93
C THR A 311 -19.51 10.02 -4.53
N ARG A 312 -20.52 9.61 -3.76
CA ARG A 312 -21.52 10.52 -3.16
C ARG A 312 -20.87 11.51 -2.19
N TRP A 313 -19.95 11.02 -1.37
CA TRP A 313 -19.19 11.88 -0.45
C TRP A 313 -18.37 12.92 -1.23
N LEU A 314 -17.63 12.50 -2.26
CA LEU A 314 -16.88 13.41 -3.13
C LEU A 314 -17.80 14.42 -3.82
N ASP A 315 -18.94 13.99 -4.33
CA ASP A 315 -19.92 14.86 -5.00
C ASP A 315 -20.45 15.96 -4.09
N SER A 316 -20.77 15.62 -2.84
CA SER A 316 -21.19 16.62 -1.83
C SER A 316 -20.10 17.65 -1.47
N ARG A 317 -18.84 17.42 -1.88
CA ARG A 317 -17.72 18.38 -1.78
C ARG A 317 -17.35 19.02 -3.12
N GLY A 318 -18.20 18.90 -4.14
CA GLY A 318 -17.92 19.40 -5.49
C GLY A 318 -16.79 18.66 -6.21
N ARG A 319 -16.44 17.43 -5.77
CA ARG A 319 -15.36 16.59 -6.33
C ARG A 319 -15.89 15.34 -7.05
N GLY A 320 -17.19 15.31 -7.36
CA GLY A 320 -17.88 14.13 -7.94
C GLY A 320 -17.57 13.83 -9.40
N GLN A 321 -16.88 14.74 -10.11
CA GLN A 321 -16.74 14.73 -11.58
C GLN A 321 -16.16 13.42 -12.18
N TYR A 322 -15.33 12.69 -11.43
CA TYR A 322 -14.74 11.41 -11.89
C TYR A 322 -15.42 10.16 -11.31
N GLY A 323 -16.47 10.30 -10.50
CA GLY A 323 -17.11 9.15 -9.83
C GLY A 323 -17.63 8.11 -10.82
N ALA A 324 -18.29 8.55 -11.89
CA ALA A 324 -18.78 7.64 -12.94
C ALA A 324 -17.65 6.98 -13.74
N ALA A 325 -16.52 7.67 -13.95
CA ALA A 325 -15.37 7.11 -14.65
C ALA A 325 -14.67 6.04 -13.79
N PHE A 326 -14.54 6.29 -12.49
CA PHE A 326 -14.00 5.34 -11.54
C PHE A 326 -14.85 4.07 -11.44
N LEU A 327 -16.19 4.21 -11.36
CA LEU A 327 -17.09 3.05 -11.35
C LEU A 327 -16.92 2.18 -12.60
N ARG A 328 -16.84 2.79 -13.80
CA ARG A 328 -16.58 2.05 -15.05
C ARG A 328 -15.22 1.36 -15.05
N ALA A 329 -14.20 1.98 -14.47
CA ALA A 329 -12.88 1.37 -14.34
C ALA A 329 -12.95 0.12 -13.44
N LEU A 330 -13.66 0.20 -12.30
CA LEU A 330 -13.88 -0.96 -11.43
C LEU A 330 -14.63 -2.08 -12.14
N GLU A 331 -15.72 -1.76 -12.86
CA GLU A 331 -16.48 -2.75 -13.65
C GLU A 331 -15.61 -3.42 -14.73
N ALA A 332 -14.70 -2.67 -15.36
CA ALA A 332 -13.79 -3.19 -16.37
C ALA A 332 -12.73 -4.13 -15.77
N VAL A 333 -12.20 -3.80 -14.58
CA VAL A 333 -11.25 -4.66 -13.86
C VAL A 333 -11.94 -5.91 -13.33
N ALA A 334 -13.17 -5.75 -12.82
CA ALA A 334 -14.00 -6.80 -12.23
C ALA A 334 -14.82 -7.59 -13.26
N ASP A 335 -14.32 -7.81 -14.49
CA ASP A 335 -15.05 -8.50 -15.58
C ASP A 335 -15.54 -9.93 -15.26
N TYR A 336 -15.12 -10.49 -14.13
CA TYR A 336 -15.42 -11.83 -13.63
C TYR A 336 -16.55 -11.90 -12.60
N ARG A 337 -16.95 -10.77 -11.99
CA ARG A 337 -18.03 -10.72 -10.98
C ARG A 337 -18.73 -9.37 -10.95
N ARG A 338 -19.93 -9.30 -10.39
CA ARG A 338 -20.55 -8.00 -10.12
C ARG A 338 -19.92 -7.36 -8.88
N LEU A 339 -19.92 -6.02 -8.83
CA LEU A 339 -19.36 -5.27 -7.70
C LEU A 339 -20.20 -5.41 -6.40
N ASP A 340 -21.46 -5.86 -6.50
CA ASP A 340 -22.32 -6.15 -5.34
C ASP A 340 -22.17 -7.59 -4.82
N GLU A 341 -21.46 -8.46 -5.53
CA GLU A 341 -21.25 -9.88 -5.18
C GLU A 341 -20.06 -10.11 -4.23
N GLY A 342 -19.22 -9.10 -3.99
CA GLY A 342 -18.05 -9.22 -3.13
C GLY A 342 -17.35 -7.88 -2.84
N ILE A 343 -16.34 -7.94 -1.96
CA ILE A 343 -15.42 -6.85 -1.64
C ILE A 343 -13.99 -7.37 -1.84
N GLY A 344 -13.02 -6.47 -1.99
CA GLY A 344 -11.60 -6.82 -2.09
C GLY A 344 -10.95 -6.26 -3.36
N LEU A 345 -11.76 -5.83 -4.34
CA LEU A 345 -11.27 -5.07 -5.49
C LEU A 345 -10.69 -3.73 -5.05
N GLN A 346 -11.31 -3.07 -4.06
CA GLN A 346 -10.70 -1.94 -3.35
C GLN A 346 -10.05 -2.40 -2.05
N SER A 347 -8.73 -2.32 -2.00
CA SER A 347 -7.94 -2.72 -0.83
C SER A 347 -7.88 -1.60 0.20
N PHE A 348 -7.54 -0.38 -0.20
CA PHE A 348 -7.40 0.75 0.70
C PHE A 348 -8.01 2.02 0.14
N VAL A 349 -8.50 2.88 1.03
CA VAL A 349 -8.62 4.31 0.77
C VAL A 349 -7.59 5.01 1.67
N SER A 350 -6.70 5.79 1.06
CA SER A 350 -5.70 6.55 1.79
C SER A 350 -6.01 8.04 1.82
N CYS A 351 -5.53 8.72 2.86
CA CYS A 351 -5.66 10.15 3.05
C CYS A 351 -4.34 10.78 3.52
N GLN A 352 -3.97 11.90 2.91
CA GLN A 352 -2.92 12.78 3.41
C GLN A 352 -3.46 14.22 3.48
N PHE A 353 -3.19 14.90 4.59
CA PHE A 353 -3.59 16.29 4.78
C PHE A 353 -2.63 17.22 4.03
N LYS A 354 -3.19 18.12 3.24
CA LYS A 354 -2.43 19.16 2.52
C LYS A 354 -2.51 20.48 3.29
N SER A 355 -1.46 21.29 3.18
CA SER A 355 -1.43 22.64 3.74
C SER A 355 -2.51 23.56 3.17
N SER A 356 -3.07 23.23 1.99
CA SER A 356 -4.19 23.94 1.40
C SER A 356 -5.54 23.68 2.08
N GLY A 357 -5.60 22.84 3.11
CA GLY A 357 -6.83 22.39 3.75
C GLY A 357 -7.51 21.21 3.07
N ASN A 358 -7.12 20.82 1.86
CA ASN A 358 -7.73 19.69 1.15
C ASN A 358 -7.23 18.33 1.66
N LEU A 359 -8.11 17.32 1.59
CA LEU A 359 -7.74 15.92 1.71
C LEU A 359 -7.22 15.37 0.36
N GLU A 360 -5.96 14.93 0.32
CA GLU A 360 -5.42 14.14 -0.79
C GLU A 360 -5.81 12.68 -0.61
N LEU A 361 -6.73 12.20 -1.47
CA LEU A 361 -7.32 10.87 -1.36
C LEU A 361 -6.81 9.95 -2.49
N THR A 362 -6.65 8.66 -2.19
CA THR A 362 -6.26 7.66 -3.20
C THR A 362 -6.97 6.34 -2.92
N SER A 363 -7.64 5.77 -3.93
CA SER A 363 -8.17 4.40 -3.88
C SER A 363 -7.15 3.42 -4.44
N TYR A 364 -6.89 2.32 -3.74
CA TYR A 364 -6.01 1.23 -4.18
C TYR A 364 -6.83 0.04 -4.63
N LEU A 365 -6.50 -0.48 -5.81
CA LEU A 365 -7.26 -1.47 -6.53
C LEU A 365 -6.46 -2.76 -6.69
N ASN A 366 -7.05 -3.86 -6.24
CA ASN A 366 -6.59 -5.22 -6.50
C ASN A 366 -7.36 -5.81 -7.69
N PRO A 367 -6.71 -6.13 -8.82
CA PRO A 367 -7.37 -6.80 -9.94
C PRO A 367 -7.96 -8.18 -9.62
N GLU A 368 -7.58 -8.78 -8.49
CA GLU A 368 -7.92 -10.14 -8.08
C GLU A 368 -7.68 -11.17 -9.20
N ALA A 369 -6.47 -11.18 -9.77
CA ALA A 369 -6.13 -12.02 -10.92
C ALA A 369 -6.34 -13.52 -10.65
N PHE A 370 -6.22 -13.95 -9.40
CA PHE A 370 -6.39 -15.34 -8.98
C PHE A 370 -7.77 -15.64 -8.39
N HIS A 371 -8.73 -14.70 -8.49
CA HIS A 371 -10.09 -14.92 -8.01
C HIS A 371 -10.75 -16.13 -8.71
N SER A 372 -11.41 -17.00 -7.95
CA SER A 372 -11.98 -18.27 -8.44
C SER A 372 -12.94 -18.10 -9.61
N ALA A 373 -13.78 -17.06 -9.59
CA ALA A 373 -14.70 -16.76 -10.69
C ALA A 373 -14.02 -16.41 -12.03
N ARG A 374 -12.73 -16.03 -12.05
CA ARG A 374 -11.97 -15.83 -13.30
C ARG A 374 -11.68 -17.14 -14.04
N SER A 375 -11.79 -18.27 -13.34
CA SER A 375 -11.58 -19.60 -13.90
C SER A 375 -12.85 -20.19 -14.55
N GLY A 376 -14.03 -19.59 -14.32
CA GLY A 376 -15.28 -20.07 -14.94
C GLY A 376 -15.41 -19.67 -16.42
N PRO A 377 -16.39 -20.26 -17.16
CA PRO A 377 -16.74 -19.75 -18.49
C PRO A 377 -17.10 -18.26 -18.37
N ARG A 378 -16.42 -17.40 -19.15
CA ARG A 378 -16.68 -15.96 -19.19
C ARG A 378 -18.18 -15.73 -19.36
N ARG A 379 -18.82 -15.03 -18.42
CA ARG A 379 -20.21 -14.59 -18.56
C ARG A 379 -20.31 -13.85 -19.89
N ALA A 380 -21.21 -14.29 -20.77
CA ALA A 380 -21.52 -13.55 -21.98
C ALA A 380 -21.92 -12.13 -21.57
N THR A 381 -21.14 -11.13 -22.01
CA THR A 381 -21.50 -9.73 -21.83
C THR A 381 -22.89 -9.54 -22.43
N ARG A 382 -23.91 -9.25 -21.60
CA ARG A 382 -25.20 -8.80 -22.11
C ARG A 382 -24.91 -7.57 -22.97
N ARG A 383 -25.14 -7.66 -24.28
CA ARG A 383 -25.18 -6.49 -25.15
C ARG A 383 -26.21 -5.54 -24.53
N ARG A 384 -25.85 -4.27 -24.35
CA ARG A 384 -26.84 -3.22 -24.07
C ARG A 384 -27.80 -3.18 -25.26
N GLY A 385 -29.03 -3.59 -25.03
CA GLY A 385 -30.10 -3.59 -26.04
C GLY A 385 -30.86 -4.92 -26.05
N ASP A 386 -31.55 -5.21 -24.94
CA ASP A 386 -32.81 -5.96 -24.87
C ASP A 386 -33.64 -5.37 -23.71
#